data_AF-A0A9E1MFR5-F1
#
_entry.id   AF-A0A9E1MFR5-F1
#
_cell.length_a   1.000
_cell.length_b   1.000
_cell.length_c   1.000
_cell.angle_alpha   90.00
_cell.angle_beta   90.00
_cell.angle_gamma   90.00
#
_symmetry.space_group_name_H-M   'P 1'
#
loop_
_entity.id
_entity.type
_entity.pdbx_description
1 polymer ?
#
loop_
_entity_poly.entity_id
_entity_poly.type
_entity_poly.pdbx_seq_one_letter_code
_entity_poly.pdbx_strand_id
1 'polypeptide(L)'
;MKASNKGFTLIELLAVIVILAVIALIATPLIMGTITKAKKNSAKDSAYGYMKAVEQAIGEAQVDDPNGAFDISGKTLKVATKDSQKGKSVQLGTKSSSGAWTAISPAVSIDVNYKGSEPEDGGLLEYDENGRVKAGTLKISGYTITIENDIAISVS
;
A
#
# COMPACT_ATOMS: atom_id res chain seq x y z
N MET A 1 50.66 -42.80 13.37
CA MET A 1 49.23 -43.05 13.07
C MET A 1 48.91 -42.43 11.73
N LYS A 2 48.50 -43.20 10.72
CA LYS A 2 48.20 -42.68 9.37
C LYS A 2 46.73 -42.24 9.33
N ALA A 3 46.48 -40.96 9.07
CA ALA A 3 45.14 -40.44 8.83
C ALA A 3 44.71 -40.82 7.40
N SER A 4 43.63 -41.59 7.28
CA SER A 4 42.98 -41.92 6.02
C SER A 4 42.08 -40.77 5.60
N ASN A 5 42.62 -39.83 4.82
CA ASN A 5 41.83 -38.80 4.17
C ASN A 5 41.06 -39.43 3.00
N LYS A 6 39.80 -39.83 3.25
CA LYS A 6 38.86 -40.18 2.17
C LYS A 6 38.45 -38.89 1.47
N GLY A 7 38.89 -38.71 0.23
CA GLY A 7 38.44 -37.62 -0.62
C GLY A 7 37.00 -37.86 -1.11
N PHE A 8 36.22 -36.78 -1.22
CA PHE A 8 34.91 -36.79 -1.86
C PHE A 8 35.05 -37.20 -3.33
N THR A 9 34.21 -38.09 -3.82
CA THR A 9 34.19 -38.46 -5.24
C THR A 9 33.31 -37.49 -6.03
N LEU A 10 33.66 -37.25 -7.30
CA LEU A 10 32.86 -36.38 -8.16
C LEU A 10 31.44 -36.91 -8.37
N ILE A 11 31.25 -38.23 -8.34
CA ILE A 11 29.93 -38.85 -8.51
C ILE A 11 29.01 -38.57 -7.31
N GLU A 12 29.55 -38.55 -6.09
CA GLU A 12 28.78 -38.17 -4.89
C GLU A 12 28.33 -36.71 -4.97
N LEU A 13 29.21 -35.82 -5.44
CA LEU A 13 28.88 -34.41 -5.61
C LEU A 13 27.86 -34.22 -6.75
N LEU A 14 28.00 -34.97 -7.84
CA LEU A 14 27.09 -34.94 -8.99
C LEU A 14 25.68 -35.41 -8.62
N ALA A 15 25.55 -36.50 -7.86
CA ALA A 15 24.25 -36.99 -7.42
C ALA A 15 23.47 -35.95 -6.61
N VAL A 16 24.16 -35.20 -5.74
CA VAL A 16 23.53 -34.17 -4.90
C VAL A 16 23.02 -33.00 -5.73
N ILE A 17 23.82 -32.47 -6.66
CA ILE A 17 23.38 -31.32 -7.49
C ILE A 17 22.21 -31.68 -8.41
N VAL A 18 22.13 -32.92 -8.89
CA VAL A 18 21.00 -33.39 -9.72
C VAL A 18 19.72 -33.40 -8.90
N ILE A 19 19.75 -33.94 -7.68
CA ILE A 19 18.58 -33.96 -6.79
C ILE A 19 18.15 -32.54 -6.43
N LEU A 20 19.09 -31.66 -6.08
CA LEU A 20 18.80 -30.25 -5.78
C LEU A 20 18.20 -29.51 -6.97
N ALA A 21 18.67 -29.78 -8.19
CA ALA A 21 18.14 -29.18 -9.41
C ALA A 21 16.68 -29.57 -9.67
N VAL A 22 16.32 -30.85 -9.48
CA VAL A 22 14.94 -31.34 -9.64
C VAL A 22 14.01 -30.72 -8.60
N ILE A 23 14.44 -30.64 -7.34
CA ILE A 23 13.66 -29.99 -6.27
C ILE A 23 13.48 -28.50 -6.57
N ALA A 24 14.54 -27.80 -6.96
CA ALA A 24 14.50 -26.38 -7.29
C ALA A 24 13.55 -26.08 -8.47
N LEU A 25 13.52 -26.95 -9.48
CA LEU A 25 12.63 -26.83 -10.64
C LEU A 25 11.15 -26.77 -10.23
N ILE A 26 10.73 -27.66 -9.32
CA ILE A 26 9.33 -27.73 -8.84
C ILE A 26 9.05 -26.64 -7.81
N ALA A 27 10.02 -26.33 -6.95
CA ALA A 27 9.85 -25.35 -5.87
C ALA A 27 9.70 -23.91 -6.40
N THR A 28 10.38 -23.55 -7.48
CA THR A 28 10.40 -22.17 -8.01
C THR A 28 8.99 -21.61 -8.30
N PRO A 29 8.12 -22.25 -9.12
CA PRO A 29 6.78 -21.72 -9.38
C PRO A 29 5.89 -21.65 -8.12
N LEU A 30 6.02 -22.63 -7.21
CA LEU A 30 5.27 -22.65 -5.95
C LEU A 30 5.64 -21.45 -5.07
N ILE A 31 6.94 -21.18 -4.93
CA ILE A 31 7.47 -20.04 -4.16
C ILE A 31 7.07 -18.71 -4.81
N MET A 32 7.07 -18.61 -6.15
CA MET A 32 6.62 -17.39 -6.82
C MET A 32 5.13 -17.08 -6.56
N GLY A 33 4.28 -18.11 -6.52
CA GLY A 33 2.87 -17.98 -6.18
C GLY A 33 2.66 -17.47 -4.75
N THR A 34 3.38 -18.05 -3.78
CA THR A 34 3.29 -17.63 -2.37
C THR A 34 3.85 -16.22 -2.15
N ILE A 35 4.95 -15.86 -2.82
CA ILE A 35 5.52 -14.50 -2.78
C ILE A 35 4.53 -13.48 -3.33
N THR A 36 3.91 -13.75 -4.47
CA THR A 36 2.94 -12.82 -5.08
C THR A 36 1.74 -12.60 -4.15
N LYS A 37 1.23 -13.68 -3.54
CA LYS A 37 0.16 -13.59 -2.55
C LYS A 37 0.58 -12.80 -1.30
N ALA A 38 1.79 -13.05 -0.80
CA ALA A 38 2.33 -12.32 0.35
C ALA A 38 2.50 -10.82 0.05
N LYS A 39 3.00 -10.46 -1.14
CA LYS A 39 3.11 -9.08 -1.61
C LYS A 39 1.75 -8.40 -1.73
N LYS A 40 0.77 -9.10 -2.32
CA LYS A 40 -0.62 -8.62 -2.45
C LYS A 40 -1.25 -8.34 -1.08
N ASN A 41 -1.06 -9.26 -0.13
CA ASN A 41 -1.56 -9.10 1.23
C ASN A 41 -0.85 -7.95 1.96
N SER A 42 0.48 -7.86 1.88
CA SER A 42 1.25 -6.75 2.48
C SER A 42 0.84 -5.38 1.94
N ALA A 43 0.56 -5.29 0.64
CA ALA A 43 0.06 -4.06 0.01
C ALA A 43 -1.33 -3.70 0.55
N LYS A 44 -2.22 -4.69 0.69
CA LYS A 44 -3.55 -4.52 1.30
C LYS A 44 -3.46 -4.08 2.77
N ASP A 45 -2.59 -4.70 3.56
CA ASP A 45 -2.35 -4.32 4.96
C ASP A 45 -1.79 -2.89 5.08
N SER A 46 -0.90 -2.51 4.17
CA SER A 46 -0.37 -1.14 4.08
C SER A 46 -1.47 -0.14 3.70
N ALA A 47 -2.39 -0.50 2.80
CA ALA A 47 -3.54 0.35 2.46
C ALA A 47 -4.46 0.59 3.66
N TYR A 48 -4.74 -0.45 4.45
CA TYR A 48 -5.51 -0.31 5.68
C TYR A 48 -4.80 0.60 6.70
N GLY A 49 -3.48 0.41 6.87
CA GLY A 49 -2.67 1.26 7.73
C GLY A 49 -2.69 2.72 7.29
N TYR A 50 -2.63 2.96 5.97
CA TYR A 50 -2.70 4.29 5.39
C TYR A 50 -4.08 4.92 5.58
N MET A 51 -5.15 4.21 5.24
CA MET A 51 -6.52 4.66 5.40
C MET A 51 -6.80 5.12 6.82
N LYS A 52 -6.47 4.29 7.81
CA LYS A 52 -6.64 4.61 9.23
C LYS A 52 -5.83 5.83 9.66
N ALA A 53 -4.63 6.00 9.13
CA ALA A 53 -3.81 7.18 9.39
C ALA A 53 -4.46 8.46 8.82
N VAL A 54 -5.06 8.38 7.63
CA VAL A 54 -5.77 9.52 7.05
C VAL A 54 -7.04 9.84 7.84
N GLU A 55 -7.84 8.84 8.22
CA GLU A 55 -9.03 9.03 9.06
C GLU A 55 -8.68 9.69 10.39
N GLN A 56 -7.60 9.24 11.03
CA GLN A 56 -7.10 9.86 12.25
C GLN A 56 -6.69 11.31 12.02
N ALA A 57 -5.93 11.59 10.95
CA ALA A 57 -5.47 12.94 10.64
C ALA A 57 -6.64 13.89 10.32
N ILE A 58 -7.70 13.40 9.68
CA ILE A 58 -8.94 14.16 9.47
C ILE A 58 -9.62 14.47 10.80
N GLY A 59 -9.74 13.47 11.69
CA GLY A 59 -10.31 13.65 13.01
C GLY A 59 -9.55 14.69 13.84
N GLU A 60 -8.22 14.64 13.82
CA GLU A 60 -7.36 15.66 14.46
C GLU A 60 -7.60 17.05 13.85
N ALA A 61 -7.63 17.17 12.52
CA ALA A 61 -7.87 18.44 11.84
C ALA A 61 -9.27 19.04 12.11
N GLN A 62 -10.30 18.20 12.30
CA GLN A 62 -11.64 18.64 12.67
C GLN A 62 -11.73 19.12 14.12
N VAL A 63 -10.98 18.50 15.04
CA VAL A 63 -10.93 18.91 16.45
C VAL A 63 -10.16 20.21 16.63
N ASP A 64 -9.07 20.40 15.87
CA ASP A 64 -8.22 21.59 15.94
C ASP A 64 -8.79 22.81 15.19
N ASP A 65 -9.96 22.68 14.55
CA ASP A 65 -10.65 23.78 13.87
C ASP A 65 -11.87 24.29 14.67
N PRO A 66 -11.69 25.24 15.59
CA PRO A 66 -12.78 25.80 16.39
C PRO A 66 -13.80 26.61 15.57
N ASN A 67 -13.52 26.91 14.29
CA ASN A 67 -14.39 27.72 13.44
C ASN A 67 -15.21 26.89 12.43
N GLY A 68 -14.97 25.58 12.33
CA GLY A 68 -15.66 24.70 11.37
C GLY A 68 -15.41 25.04 9.90
N ALA A 69 -14.31 25.72 9.60
CA ALA A 69 -13.85 26.02 8.24
C ALA A 69 -13.32 24.78 7.50
N PHE A 70 -12.96 23.72 8.23
CA PHE A 70 -12.51 22.43 7.77
C PHE A 70 -13.71 21.49 7.61
N ASP A 71 -14.39 21.60 6.46
CA ASP A 71 -15.51 20.72 6.09
C ASP A 71 -15.09 19.70 5.02
N ILE A 72 -15.14 18.43 5.39
CA ILE A 72 -14.89 17.29 4.50
C ILE A 72 -16.15 16.84 3.75
N SER A 73 -17.34 17.33 4.13
CA SER A 73 -18.61 16.93 3.55
C SER A 73 -18.65 17.19 2.03
N GLY A 74 -18.90 16.11 1.28
CA GLY A 74 -18.89 16.13 -0.18
C GLY A 74 -17.52 16.43 -0.82
N LYS A 75 -16.42 16.32 -0.06
CA LYS A 75 -15.05 16.46 -0.56
C LYS A 75 -14.39 15.09 -0.73
N THR A 76 -13.39 15.07 -1.60
CA THR A 76 -12.54 13.91 -1.86
C THR A 76 -11.10 14.27 -1.52
N LEU A 77 -10.41 13.42 -0.78
CA LEU A 77 -8.99 13.61 -0.54
C LEU A 77 -8.19 12.89 -1.61
N LYS A 78 -7.21 13.61 -2.15
CA LYS A 78 -6.20 13.05 -3.02
C LYS A 78 -4.92 12.87 -2.22
N VAL A 79 -4.34 11.69 -2.28
CA VAL A 79 -2.97 11.46 -1.81
C VAL A 79 -2.07 12.40 -2.59
N ALA A 80 -1.47 13.34 -1.88
CA ALA A 80 -0.68 14.41 -2.44
C ALA A 80 0.78 14.21 -2.06
N THR A 81 1.66 14.34 -3.04
CA THR A 81 3.09 14.43 -2.79
C THR A 81 3.43 15.89 -2.47
N LYS A 82 3.60 16.25 -1.19
CA LYS A 82 4.38 17.45 -0.87
C LYS A 82 5.85 17.11 -1.13
N ASP A 83 6.39 17.62 -2.24
CA ASP A 83 7.76 17.33 -2.71
C ASP A 83 8.06 15.82 -2.81
N SER A 84 9.34 15.46 -2.90
CA SER A 84 9.87 14.10 -3.09
C SER A 84 9.54 13.08 -1.99
N GLN A 85 8.52 13.30 -1.16
CA GLN A 85 8.03 12.38 -0.13
C GLN A 85 6.56 12.05 -0.39
N LYS A 86 6.31 10.95 -1.11
CA LYS A 86 4.96 10.55 -1.49
C LYS A 86 4.21 10.02 -0.26
N GLY A 87 2.89 10.13 -0.29
CA GLY A 87 2.02 9.62 0.77
C GLY A 87 1.97 10.41 2.09
N LYS A 88 2.88 11.35 2.32
CA LYS A 88 2.97 12.08 3.61
C LYS A 88 1.92 13.16 3.82
N SER A 89 1.17 13.52 2.78
CA SER A 89 0.07 14.45 2.90
C SER A 89 -1.10 14.07 2.00
N VAL A 90 -2.29 14.51 2.38
CA VAL A 90 -3.49 14.42 1.56
C VAL A 90 -4.06 15.83 1.34
N GLN A 91 -4.57 16.08 0.14
CA GLN A 91 -5.18 17.35 -0.23
C GLN A 91 -6.68 17.20 -0.38
N LEU A 92 -7.45 18.12 0.20
CA LEU A 92 -8.89 18.19 -0.03
C LEU A 92 -9.18 18.75 -1.42
N GLY A 93 -10.19 18.17 -2.06
CA GLY A 93 -10.65 18.59 -3.37
C GLY A 93 -12.06 18.11 -3.65
N THR A 94 -12.52 18.34 -4.87
CA THR A 94 -13.77 17.79 -5.38
C THR A 94 -13.47 16.95 -6.62
N LYS A 95 -14.25 15.89 -6.81
CA LYS A 95 -14.23 15.08 -8.02
C LYS A 95 -15.39 15.52 -8.91
N SER A 96 -15.06 15.92 -10.14
CA SER A 96 -16.05 16.20 -11.18
C SER A 96 -16.81 14.94 -11.55
N SER A 97 -18.01 15.07 -12.14
CA SER A 97 -18.78 13.96 -12.70
C SER A 97 -18.01 13.18 -13.78
N SER A 98 -16.98 13.78 -14.40
CA SER A 98 -16.06 13.10 -15.33
C SER A 98 -14.92 12.34 -14.65
N GLY A 99 -14.87 12.33 -13.31
CA GLY A 99 -13.82 11.68 -12.52
C GLY A 99 -12.56 12.53 -12.29
N ALA A 100 -12.48 13.73 -12.86
CA ALA A 100 -11.34 14.63 -12.69
C ALA A 100 -11.35 15.28 -11.29
N TRP A 101 -10.21 15.20 -10.58
CA TRP A 101 -10.03 15.83 -9.27
C TRP A 101 -9.60 17.30 -9.41
N THR A 102 -10.17 18.17 -8.58
CA THR A 102 -9.83 19.60 -8.49
C THR A 102 -9.58 19.97 -7.02
N ALA A 103 -8.41 20.53 -6.72
CA ALA A 103 -8.07 21.02 -5.37
C ALA A 103 -9.06 22.11 -4.93
N ILE A 104 -9.41 22.14 -3.64
CA ILE A 104 -10.08 23.33 -3.08
C ILE A 104 -9.08 24.49 -2.99
N SER A 105 -9.57 25.72 -3.09
CA SER A 105 -8.76 26.94 -2.97
C SER A 105 -9.29 27.81 -1.82
N PRO A 106 -8.43 28.20 -0.85
CA PRO A 106 -7.02 27.83 -0.71
C PRO A 106 -6.82 26.33 -0.45
N ALA A 107 -5.66 25.79 -0.86
CA ALA A 107 -5.37 24.37 -0.73
C ALA A 107 -5.25 23.96 0.74
N VAL A 108 -6.14 23.06 1.18
CA VAL A 108 -6.07 22.46 2.50
C VAL A 108 -5.34 21.12 2.39
N SER A 109 -4.23 21.00 3.11
CA SER A 109 -3.41 19.79 3.15
C SER A 109 -3.33 19.27 4.58
N ILE A 110 -3.51 17.97 4.75
CA ILE A 110 -3.37 17.28 6.03
C ILE A 110 -2.13 16.41 5.95
N ASP A 111 -1.27 16.48 6.96
CA ASP A 111 -0.12 15.60 7.06
C ASP A 111 -0.55 14.25 7.66
N VAL A 112 -0.06 13.15 7.08
CA VAL A 112 -0.51 11.79 7.39
C VAL A 112 0.67 10.95 7.85
N ASN A 113 0.57 10.38 9.04
CA ASN A 113 1.58 9.48 9.59
C ASN A 113 1.14 8.02 9.46
N TYR A 114 1.58 7.35 8.41
CA TYR A 114 1.20 5.98 8.10
C TYR A 114 2.30 4.96 8.43
N LYS A 115 1.89 3.70 8.59
CA LYS A 115 2.78 2.55 8.72
C LYS A 115 2.65 1.67 7.46
N GLY A 116 3.76 1.09 7.03
CA GLY A 116 3.80 0.18 5.87
C GLY A 116 4.41 0.82 4.63
N SER A 117 4.12 0.24 3.47
CA SER A 117 4.65 0.72 2.19
C SER A 117 4.03 2.06 1.79
N GLU A 118 4.88 2.94 1.26
CA GLU A 118 4.48 4.26 0.76
C GLU A 118 3.46 4.14 -0.38
N PRO A 119 2.31 4.85 -0.29
CA PRO A 119 1.39 4.94 -1.41
C PRO A 119 1.95 5.84 -2.51
N GLU A 120 1.70 5.41 -3.74
CA GLU A 120 2.03 6.16 -4.95
C GLU A 120 1.10 7.37 -5.11
N ASP A 121 1.57 8.36 -5.88
CA ASP A 121 0.82 9.59 -6.15
C ASP A 121 -0.49 9.31 -6.91
N GLY A 122 -1.49 10.15 -6.64
CA GLY A 122 -2.77 10.13 -7.36
C GLY A 122 -3.80 9.14 -6.82
N GLY A 123 -3.55 8.50 -5.67
CA GLY A 123 -4.60 7.80 -4.94
C GLY A 123 -5.74 8.76 -4.58
N LEU A 124 -6.99 8.34 -4.81
CA LEU A 124 -8.18 9.12 -4.50
C LEU A 124 -8.96 8.37 -3.43
N LEU A 125 -9.22 9.03 -2.31
CA LEU A 125 -10.04 8.52 -1.22
C LEU A 125 -11.23 9.46 -1.03
N GLU A 126 -12.42 8.91 -1.12
CA GLU A 126 -13.71 9.57 -0.92
C GLU A 126 -14.18 9.24 0.50
N TYR A 127 -14.60 10.27 1.23
CA TYR A 127 -14.97 10.15 2.64
C TYR A 127 -16.44 10.49 2.84
N ASP A 128 -17.03 9.93 3.89
CA ASP A 128 -18.33 10.36 4.39
C ASP A 128 -18.21 11.60 5.30
N GLU A 129 -19.35 12.17 5.68
CA GLU A 129 -19.45 13.37 6.53
C GLU A 129 -18.80 13.19 7.91
N ASN A 130 -18.54 11.95 8.32
CA ASN A 130 -17.92 11.60 9.59
C ASN A 130 -16.42 11.30 9.45
N GLY A 131 -15.83 11.58 8.27
CA GLY A 131 -14.41 11.37 8.02
C GLY A 131 -13.99 9.92 7.82
N ARG A 132 -14.92 9.00 7.54
CA ARG A 132 -14.62 7.59 7.22
C ARG A 132 -14.49 7.37 5.72
N VAL A 133 -13.64 6.43 5.30
CA VAL A 133 -13.49 6.12 3.86
C VAL A 133 -14.72 5.40 3.31
N LYS A 134 -15.40 6.06 2.38
CA LYS A 134 -16.55 5.53 1.64
C LYS A 134 -16.11 4.74 0.42
N ALA A 135 -15.17 5.27 -0.35
CA ALA A 135 -14.67 4.62 -1.56
C ALA A 135 -13.32 5.19 -1.97
N GLY A 136 -12.52 4.47 -2.74
CA GLY A 136 -11.30 5.04 -3.28
C GLY A 136 -10.36 4.04 -3.92
N THR A 137 -9.28 4.57 -4.48
CA THR A 137 -8.19 3.77 -5.04
C THR A 137 -6.87 4.24 -4.47
N LEU A 138 -6.08 3.31 -3.95
CA LEU A 138 -4.69 3.53 -3.55
C LEU A 138 -3.78 2.65 -4.38
N LYS A 139 -2.65 3.19 -4.81
CA LYS A 139 -1.60 2.39 -5.46
C LYS A 139 -0.47 2.20 -4.47
N ILE A 140 -0.13 0.97 -4.12
CA ILE A 140 0.93 0.65 -3.17
C ILE A 140 1.76 -0.50 -3.74
N SER A 141 3.08 -0.29 -3.83
CA SER A 141 4.04 -1.29 -4.31
C SER A 141 3.66 -1.91 -5.67
N GLY A 142 3.13 -1.09 -6.61
CA GLY A 142 2.71 -1.52 -7.94
C GLY A 142 1.35 -2.20 -8.01
N TYR A 143 0.62 -2.36 -6.90
CA TYR A 143 -0.74 -2.89 -6.89
C TYR A 143 -1.76 -1.76 -6.74
N THR A 144 -2.85 -1.81 -7.53
CA THR A 144 -3.99 -0.91 -7.36
C THR A 144 -5.00 -1.56 -6.42
N ILE A 145 -5.26 -0.89 -5.31
CA ILE A 145 -6.13 -1.35 -4.23
C ILE A 145 -7.39 -0.50 -4.29
N THR A 146 -8.53 -1.14 -4.56
CA THR A 146 -9.84 -0.47 -4.49
C THR A 146 -10.44 -0.67 -3.12
N ILE A 147 -10.84 0.43 -2.50
CA ILE A 147 -11.46 0.47 -1.18
C ILE A 147 -12.93 0.85 -1.37
N GLU A 148 -13.81 0.16 -0.66
CA GLU A 148 -15.23 0.48 -0.58
C GLU A 148 -15.70 0.21 0.85
N ASN A 149 -16.37 1.19 1.47
CA ASN A 149 -16.88 1.15 2.84
C ASN A 149 -15.86 0.61 3.85
N ASP A 150 -14.70 1.26 3.96
CA ASP A 150 -13.61 0.88 4.89
C ASP A 150 -12.98 -0.52 4.61
N ILE A 151 -13.31 -1.15 3.48
CA ILE A 151 -12.82 -2.49 3.12
C ILE A 151 -12.08 -2.44 1.79
N ALA A 152 -10.85 -2.96 1.75
CA ALA A 152 -10.14 -3.22 0.51
C ALA A 152 -10.78 -4.42 -0.23
N ILE A 153 -11.58 -4.13 -1.25
CA ILE A 153 -12.39 -5.10 -1.99
C ILE A 153 -11.63 -5.78 -3.12
N SER A 154 -10.66 -5.11 -3.73
CA SER A 154 -9.88 -5.67 -4.83
C SER A 154 -8.45 -5.15 -4.82
N VAL A 155 -7.54 -6.01 -5.27
CA VAL A 155 -6.14 -5.67 -5.48
C VAL A 155 -5.76 -6.23 -6.84
N SER A 156 -5.51 -5.33 -7.80
CA SER A 156 -5.19 -5.62 -9.21
C SER A 156 -3.79 -5.16 -9.56
#